data_AF-A0A2H0LFR3-F1
#
_entry.id   AF-A0A2H0LFR3-F1
#
_cell.length_a   1.000
_cell.length_b   1.000
_cell.length_c   1.000
_cell.angle_alpha   90.00
_cell.angle_beta   90.00
_cell.angle_gamma   90.00
#
_symmetry.space_group_name_H-M   'P 1'
#
loop_
_entity.id
_entity.type
_entity.pdbx_description
1 polymer ?
#
loop_
_entity_poly.entity_id
_entity_poly.type
_entity_poly.pdbx_seq_one_letter_code
_entity_poly.pdbx_strand_id
1 'polypeptide(L)'
;MDDRGTADALTLLDLVDSPRWQRLQDHLARVLGVPLRTVSPSHELLVAPSWPLGLDAERLVSALKLGEELEQLIPRGQLPTDTASLTVPLGVTYAAVPIRVMPKQSVAYFVVGPLVVGPREEETQFRHRVGAMGMDGQTLWPLLLSMKLYTFSGIRSALNLLEEVGTSIVQLAYQVRQLTAIFPVGGKMDRAVTTFYADRVFNSLLESAMLATKADAGSVMLYDAKRDVFQVKIAHGLQHGLVAAGAVKRGEGLAGLAAAERRILLLDEHTNEPELVNRMKRRDIVSSIVAPLTPEASPEPIGVLNLRTSDPDRKFTQEHLELLRRLLELTSIALASFRPAPSSPS
;
A
#
# COMPACT_ATOMS: atom_id res chain seq x y z
N MET A 1 21.91 -29.21 31.17
CA MET A 1 21.98 -29.02 29.71
C MET A 1 20.54 -28.91 29.28
N ASP A 2 20.07 -27.68 29.13
CA ASP A 2 18.65 -27.34 29.03
C ASP A 2 18.20 -27.63 27.59
N ASP A 3 17.72 -28.86 27.36
CA ASP A 3 17.01 -29.29 26.16
C ASP A 3 15.60 -28.69 26.20
N ARG A 4 15.52 -27.36 26.04
CA ARG A 4 14.26 -26.72 25.64
C ARG A 4 14.24 -26.78 24.13
N GLY A 5 13.52 -27.79 23.63
CA GLY A 5 13.24 -27.96 22.22
C GLY A 5 12.95 -26.61 21.57
N THR A 6 13.65 -26.36 20.46
CA THR A 6 13.33 -25.33 19.48
C THR A 6 11.84 -25.39 19.18
N ALA A 7 11.05 -24.54 19.83
CA ALA A 7 9.72 -24.23 19.34
C ALA A 7 9.94 -23.70 17.91
N ASP A 8 9.48 -24.45 16.91
CA ASP A 8 9.56 -24.03 15.51
C ASP A 8 9.14 -22.57 15.41
N ALA A 9 10.08 -21.72 14.97
CA ALA A 9 9.83 -20.30 14.85
C ALA A 9 8.72 -20.12 13.81
N LEU A 10 7.55 -19.66 14.26
CA LEU A 10 6.37 -19.46 13.41
C LEU A 10 6.74 -18.70 12.13
N THR A 11 6.50 -19.32 10.98
CA THR A 11 6.79 -18.74 9.67
C THR A 11 5.53 -18.15 9.03
N LEU A 12 5.71 -17.34 7.99
CA LEU A 12 4.59 -16.80 7.20
C LEU A 12 3.76 -17.93 6.56
N LEU A 13 4.41 -18.97 6.05
CA LEU A 13 3.74 -20.08 5.34
C LEU A 13 2.98 -21.02 6.28
N ASP A 14 3.25 -20.96 7.60
CA ASP A 14 2.44 -21.63 8.62
C ASP A 14 1.09 -20.92 8.89
N LEU A 15 0.92 -19.70 8.37
CA LEU A 15 -0.24 -18.84 8.61
C LEU A 15 -1.05 -18.61 7.34
N VAL A 16 -0.37 -18.45 6.19
CA VAL A 16 -1.02 -18.16 4.92
C VAL A 16 -0.48 -19.11 3.86
N ASP A 17 -1.39 -19.67 3.05
CA ASP A 17 -1.01 -20.60 2.00
C ASP A 17 -0.16 -19.92 0.90
N SER A 18 0.89 -20.61 0.47
CA SER A 18 1.85 -20.11 -0.53
C SER A 18 1.17 -19.64 -1.84
N PRO A 19 0.21 -20.38 -2.45
CA PRO A 19 -0.44 -19.93 -3.67
C PRO A 19 -1.25 -18.65 -3.51
N ARG A 20 -1.95 -18.47 -2.38
CA ARG A 20 -2.67 -17.22 -2.08
C ARG A 20 -1.70 -16.07 -1.85
N TRP A 21 -0.60 -16.31 -1.15
CA TRP A 21 0.42 -15.30 -0.94
C TRP A 21 1.11 -14.89 -2.24
N GLN A 22 1.40 -15.83 -3.14
CA GLN A 22 1.91 -15.54 -4.48
C GLN A 22 0.97 -14.62 -5.26
N ARG A 23 -0.33 -14.95 -5.32
CA ARG A 23 -1.34 -14.11 -6.01
C ARG A 23 -1.40 -12.70 -5.44
N LEU A 24 -1.32 -12.57 -4.10
CA LEU A 24 -1.24 -11.28 -3.42
C LEU A 24 0.02 -10.52 -3.89
N GLN A 25 1.20 -11.14 -3.83
CA GLN A 25 2.46 -10.52 -4.24
C GLN A 25 2.45 -10.07 -5.70
N ASP A 26 1.95 -10.90 -6.61
CA ASP A 26 1.83 -10.57 -8.04
C ASP A 26 0.96 -9.33 -8.26
N HIS A 27 -0.16 -9.27 -7.54
CA HIS A 27 -1.06 -8.12 -7.60
C HIS A 27 -0.39 -6.86 -7.05
N LEU A 28 0.23 -6.93 -5.88
CA LEU A 28 0.95 -5.81 -5.25
C LEU A 28 2.07 -5.28 -6.17
N ALA A 29 2.87 -6.19 -6.75
CA ALA A 29 3.96 -5.84 -7.67
C ALA A 29 3.45 -5.13 -8.93
N ARG A 30 2.33 -5.57 -9.49
CA ARG A 30 1.70 -4.94 -10.65
C ARG A 30 1.16 -3.54 -10.33
N VAL A 31 0.46 -3.39 -9.20
CA VAL A 31 -0.12 -2.11 -8.74
C VAL A 31 0.98 -1.09 -8.46
N LEU A 32 2.02 -1.51 -7.75
CA LEU A 32 3.18 -0.65 -7.50
C LEU A 32 3.98 -0.44 -8.79
N GLY A 33 4.02 -1.40 -9.71
CA GLY A 33 4.90 -1.34 -10.88
C GLY A 33 6.38 -1.44 -10.47
N VAL A 34 6.66 -2.19 -9.40
CA VAL A 34 8.02 -2.46 -8.90
C VAL A 34 8.16 -3.96 -8.65
N PRO A 35 9.35 -4.55 -8.86
CA PRO A 35 9.60 -5.93 -8.47
C PRO A 35 9.40 -6.12 -6.97
N LEU A 36 8.83 -7.27 -6.61
CA LEU A 36 8.52 -7.61 -5.23
C LEU A 36 8.93 -9.05 -4.94
N ARG A 37 9.62 -9.26 -3.82
CA ARG A 37 10.01 -10.58 -3.32
C ARG A 37 9.57 -10.70 -1.87
N THR A 38 9.04 -11.85 -1.46
CA THR A 38 8.81 -12.15 -0.04
C THR A 38 9.91 -13.09 0.42
N VAL A 39 10.70 -12.65 1.39
CA VAL A 39 11.82 -13.42 1.96
C VAL A 39 11.62 -13.69 3.44
N SER A 40 12.15 -14.81 3.91
CA SER A 40 12.31 -15.09 5.33
C SER A 40 13.38 -14.18 5.96
N PRO A 41 13.46 -14.11 7.31
CA PRO A 41 14.60 -13.49 7.99
C PRO A 41 15.97 -14.12 7.65
N SER A 42 16.00 -15.35 7.13
CA SER A 42 17.22 -16.04 6.66
C SER A 42 17.55 -15.78 5.18
N HIS A 43 16.77 -14.92 4.50
CA HIS A 43 16.85 -14.57 3.07
C HIS A 43 16.32 -15.62 2.09
N GLU A 44 15.61 -16.63 2.58
CA GLU A 44 14.99 -17.63 1.71
C GLU A 44 13.76 -17.04 1.03
N LEU A 45 13.62 -17.27 -0.28
CA LEU A 45 12.40 -16.90 -1.01
C LEU A 45 11.24 -17.78 -0.56
N LEU A 46 10.21 -17.17 0.02
CA LEU A 46 9.02 -17.88 0.49
C LEU A 46 8.04 -18.20 -0.65
N VAL A 47 8.07 -17.38 -1.70
CA VAL A 47 7.31 -17.53 -2.95
C VAL A 47 8.17 -17.03 -4.12
N ALA A 48 7.76 -17.29 -5.36
CA ALA A 48 8.50 -16.83 -6.53
C ALA A 48 8.49 -15.28 -6.62
N PRO A 49 9.59 -14.64 -7.06
CA PRO A 49 9.62 -13.19 -7.29
C PRO A 49 8.54 -12.73 -8.28
N SER A 50 7.88 -11.61 -7.97
CA SER A 50 6.89 -10.99 -8.85
C SER A 50 7.50 -9.82 -9.61
N TRP A 51 7.30 -9.82 -10.93
CA TRP A 51 7.86 -8.81 -11.83
C TRP A 51 6.74 -8.04 -12.52
N PRO A 52 6.76 -6.69 -12.51
CA PRO A 52 5.80 -5.89 -13.25
C PRO A 52 6.04 -6.04 -14.77
N LEU A 53 4.99 -5.79 -15.56
CA LEU A 53 5.05 -5.86 -17.01
C LEU A 53 6.09 -4.87 -17.58
N GLY A 54 6.84 -5.32 -18.59
CA GLY A 54 7.84 -4.51 -19.29
C GLY A 54 9.24 -4.51 -18.66
N LEU A 55 9.45 -5.22 -17.54
CA LEU A 55 10.78 -5.45 -16.99
C LEU A 55 11.32 -6.83 -17.40
N ASP A 56 12.57 -6.84 -17.87
CA ASP A 56 13.33 -8.05 -18.16
C ASP A 56 13.99 -8.57 -16.87
N ALA A 57 13.37 -9.60 -16.28
CA ALA A 57 13.79 -10.17 -15.01
C ALA A 57 15.22 -10.74 -15.06
N GLU A 58 15.56 -11.50 -16.10
CA GLU A 58 16.89 -12.13 -16.24
C GLU A 58 17.98 -11.07 -16.32
N ARG A 59 17.75 -10.05 -17.14
CA ARG A 59 18.69 -8.96 -17.31
C ARG A 59 18.86 -8.13 -16.03
N LEU A 60 17.78 -7.89 -15.28
CA LEU A 60 17.85 -7.18 -13.99
C LEU A 60 18.60 -7.99 -12.93
N VAL A 61 18.31 -9.28 -12.81
CA VAL A 61 18.97 -10.19 -11.85
C VAL A 61 20.47 -10.21 -12.11
N SER A 62 20.88 -10.39 -13.37
CA SER A 62 22.29 -10.44 -13.76
C SER A 62 22.98 -9.08 -13.58
N ALA A 63 22.39 -8.00 -14.10
CA ALA A 63 23.03 -6.69 -14.12
C ALA A 63 23.14 -6.02 -12.74
N LEU A 64 22.16 -6.25 -11.85
CA LEU A 64 22.11 -5.64 -10.53
C LEU A 64 22.52 -6.60 -9.40
N LYS A 65 22.86 -7.86 -9.74
CA LYS A 65 23.22 -8.92 -8.78
C LYS A 65 22.19 -9.05 -7.65
N LEU A 66 20.92 -9.18 -8.03
CA LEU A 66 19.82 -9.21 -7.07
C LEU A 66 19.98 -10.37 -6.09
N GLY A 67 19.88 -10.05 -4.80
CA GLY A 67 20.17 -10.93 -3.67
C GLY A 67 21.31 -10.41 -2.80
N GLU A 68 22.33 -9.78 -3.37
CA GLU A 68 23.47 -9.23 -2.61
C GLU A 68 23.04 -8.09 -1.66
N GLU A 69 21.95 -7.39 -1.97
CA GLU A 69 21.40 -6.32 -1.12
C GLU A 69 20.80 -6.83 0.20
N LEU A 70 20.44 -8.11 0.28
CA LEU A 70 19.67 -8.65 1.41
C LEU A 70 20.44 -8.64 2.72
N GLU A 71 21.76 -8.84 2.69
CA GLU A 71 22.58 -8.80 3.90
C GLU A 71 22.63 -7.40 4.52
N GLN A 72 22.59 -6.35 3.69
CA GLN A 72 22.56 -4.96 4.16
C GLN A 72 21.15 -4.54 4.58
N LEU A 73 20.12 -4.98 3.85
CA LEU A 73 18.73 -4.65 4.16
C LEU A 73 18.19 -5.40 5.38
N ILE A 74 18.56 -6.68 5.53
CA ILE A 74 18.06 -7.59 6.56
C ILE A 74 19.25 -8.33 7.19
N PRO A 75 20.08 -7.65 8.02
CA PRO A 75 21.25 -8.29 8.61
C PRO A 75 20.84 -9.43 9.55
N ARG A 76 21.42 -10.63 9.38
CA ARG A 76 21.02 -11.82 10.16
C ARG A 76 21.23 -11.68 11.67
N GLY A 77 22.21 -10.86 12.07
CA GLY A 77 22.51 -10.58 13.49
C GLY A 77 21.62 -9.53 14.14
N GLN A 78 20.96 -8.68 13.35
CA GLN A 78 20.08 -7.63 13.84
C GLN A 78 18.98 -7.35 12.82
N LEU A 79 17.89 -8.10 12.94
CA LEU A 79 16.76 -7.96 12.05
C LEU A 79 16.13 -6.56 12.17
N PRO A 80 15.85 -5.88 11.04
CA PRO A 80 15.25 -4.55 11.07
C PRO A 80 13.83 -4.62 11.63
N THR A 81 13.53 -3.72 12.57
CA THR A 81 12.20 -3.57 13.19
C THR A 81 11.27 -2.71 12.36
N ASP A 82 11.82 -1.75 11.64
CA ASP A 82 11.13 -0.80 10.76
C ASP A 82 11.53 -1.03 9.31
N THR A 83 10.82 -0.42 8.37
CA THR A 83 11.19 -0.47 6.95
C THR A 83 12.62 0.07 6.75
N ALA A 84 13.51 -0.78 6.25
CA ALA A 84 14.88 -0.43 5.90
C ALA A 84 14.99 -0.11 4.41
N SER A 85 15.85 0.82 4.02
CA SER A 85 16.10 1.14 2.61
C SER A 85 17.59 1.21 2.29
N LEU A 86 17.96 0.76 1.11
CA LEU A 86 19.32 0.80 0.58
C LEU A 86 19.29 1.36 -0.83
N THR A 87 20.02 2.45 -1.08
CA THR A 87 20.30 2.95 -2.43
C THR A 87 21.73 2.58 -2.80
N VAL A 88 21.88 1.72 -3.80
CA VAL A 88 23.21 1.31 -4.29
C VAL A 88 23.80 2.40 -5.17
N PRO A 89 25.14 2.42 -5.39
CA PRO A 89 25.77 3.45 -6.20
C PRO A 89 25.20 3.58 -7.61
N LEU A 90 24.54 2.56 -8.16
CA LEU A 90 23.83 2.65 -9.45
C LEU A 90 22.61 3.60 -9.45
N GLY A 91 22.25 4.21 -8.32
CA GLY A 91 21.05 5.05 -8.18
C GLY A 91 19.75 4.22 -8.07
N VAL A 92 19.89 2.92 -7.88
CA VAL A 92 18.79 1.97 -7.67
C VAL A 92 18.55 1.83 -6.17
N THR A 93 17.29 1.88 -5.77
CA THR A 93 16.86 1.72 -4.38
C THR A 93 16.13 0.40 -4.18
N TYR A 94 16.35 -0.18 -3.01
CA TYR A 94 15.66 -1.34 -2.48
C TYR A 94 15.11 -1.00 -1.09
N ALA A 95 14.03 -1.64 -0.69
CA ALA A 95 13.51 -1.54 0.66
C ALA A 95 13.11 -2.92 1.19
N ALA A 96 13.37 -3.17 2.47
CA ALA A 96 12.86 -4.33 3.20
C ALA A 96 11.76 -3.86 4.15
N VAL A 97 10.52 -4.26 3.85
CA VAL A 97 9.32 -3.91 4.60
C VAL A 97 8.93 -5.10 5.48
N PRO A 98 8.96 -4.98 6.82
CA PRO A 98 8.68 -6.08 7.73
C PRO A 98 7.21 -6.52 7.71
N ILE A 99 6.99 -7.84 7.73
CA ILE A 99 5.68 -8.45 7.89
C ILE A 99 5.61 -9.07 9.27
N ARG A 100 4.74 -8.54 10.14
CA ARG A 100 4.78 -8.84 11.56
C ARG A 100 3.59 -9.68 12.02
N VAL A 101 3.85 -10.61 12.94
CA VAL A 101 2.79 -11.34 13.65
C VAL A 101 2.47 -10.69 15.00
N MET A 102 3.46 -10.09 15.65
CA MET A 102 3.32 -9.32 16.89
C MET A 102 4.20 -8.07 16.82
N PRO A 103 4.02 -7.07 17.70
CA PRO A 103 4.92 -5.93 17.78
C PRO A 103 6.38 -6.41 17.90
N LYS A 104 7.24 -5.94 16.99
CA LYS A 104 8.68 -6.30 16.88
C LYS A 104 9.00 -7.76 16.52
N GLN A 105 8.01 -8.58 16.16
CA GLN A 105 8.24 -9.95 15.69
C GLN A 105 7.87 -10.06 14.20
N SER A 106 8.89 -9.92 13.34
CA SER A 106 8.78 -10.09 11.90
C SER A 106 8.92 -11.57 11.53
N VAL A 107 7.99 -12.09 10.72
CA VAL A 107 8.01 -13.47 10.22
C VAL A 107 8.49 -13.55 8.77
N ALA A 108 8.48 -12.43 8.05
CA ALA A 108 8.96 -12.28 6.68
C ALA A 108 9.19 -10.81 6.37
N TYR A 109 9.77 -10.53 5.20
CA TYR A 109 9.96 -9.20 4.65
C TYR A 109 9.49 -9.16 3.20
N PHE A 110 8.76 -8.12 2.84
CA PHE A 110 8.68 -7.72 1.43
C PHE A 110 9.97 -6.98 1.07
N VAL A 111 10.69 -7.48 0.08
CA VAL A 111 11.82 -6.80 -0.55
C VAL A 111 11.29 -6.11 -1.81
N VAL A 112 11.20 -4.79 -1.74
CA VAL A 112 10.66 -3.91 -2.77
C VAL A 112 11.82 -3.34 -3.58
N GLY A 113 11.79 -3.52 -4.89
CA GLY A 113 12.81 -3.03 -5.80
C GLY A 113 13.48 -4.16 -6.60
N PRO A 114 14.25 -3.79 -7.65
CA PRO A 114 14.84 -2.47 -7.89
C PRO A 114 13.84 -1.37 -8.30
N LEU A 115 14.05 -0.14 -7.81
CA LEU A 115 13.30 1.06 -8.23
C LEU A 115 14.18 2.32 -8.22
N VAL A 116 13.68 3.41 -8.83
CA VAL A 116 14.35 4.73 -8.79
C VAL A 116 13.53 5.70 -7.95
N VAL A 117 14.18 6.41 -7.03
CA VAL A 117 13.55 7.38 -6.13
C VAL A 117 14.18 8.75 -6.35
N GLY A 118 13.35 9.78 -6.52
CA GLY A 118 13.79 11.15 -6.76
C GLY A 118 13.96 11.47 -8.25
N PRO A 119 14.65 12.57 -8.59
CA PRO A 119 14.90 12.94 -9.98
C PRO A 119 15.86 11.96 -10.65
N ARG A 120 15.67 11.75 -11.96
CA ARG A 120 16.64 11.00 -12.77
C ARG A 120 17.87 11.86 -13.01
N GLU A 121 19.03 11.23 -12.88
CA GLU A 121 20.31 11.80 -13.31
C GLU A 121 20.34 11.89 -14.85
N GLU A 122 21.10 12.84 -15.39
CA GLU A 122 21.36 12.94 -16.83
C GLU A 122 22.18 11.74 -17.33
N GLU A 123 21.88 11.26 -18.53
CA GLU A 123 22.50 10.05 -19.10
C GLU A 123 24.03 10.12 -19.16
N THR A 124 24.57 11.28 -19.56
CA THR A 124 26.01 11.52 -19.68
C THR A 124 26.70 11.43 -18.33
N GLN A 125 26.08 12.00 -17.29
CA GLN A 125 26.59 11.98 -15.92
C GLN A 125 26.53 10.55 -15.34
N PHE A 126 25.42 9.84 -15.55
CA PHE A 126 25.26 8.44 -15.16
C PHE A 126 26.35 7.56 -15.80
N ARG A 127 26.53 7.66 -17.13
CA ARG A 127 27.51 6.88 -17.87
C ARG A 127 28.95 7.15 -17.39
N HIS A 128 29.29 8.41 -17.15
CA HIS A 128 30.61 8.78 -16.62
C HIS A 128 30.85 8.16 -15.23
N ARG A 129 29.86 8.27 -14.33
CA ARG A 129 29.94 7.76 -12.96
C ARG A 129 30.03 6.24 -12.91
N VAL A 130 29.22 5.54 -13.69
CA VAL A 130 29.20 4.07 -13.76
C VAL A 130 30.43 3.52 -14.49
N GLY A 131 30.93 4.22 -15.52
CA GLY A 131 32.18 3.89 -16.20
C GLY A 131 33.40 3.95 -15.27
N ALA A 132 33.44 4.93 -14.35
CA ALA A 132 34.48 5.02 -13.32
C ALA A 132 34.47 3.83 -12.34
N MET A 133 33.36 3.08 -12.25
CA MET A 133 33.23 1.86 -11.46
C MET A 133 33.55 0.59 -12.26
N GLY A 134 34.00 0.71 -13.52
CA GLY A 134 34.29 -0.41 -14.41
C GLY A 134 33.05 -1.11 -14.96
N MET A 135 31.89 -0.44 -14.97
CA MET A 135 30.62 -0.99 -15.44
C MET A 135 30.20 -0.36 -16.78
N ASP A 136 29.45 -1.11 -17.59
CA ASP A 136 28.95 -0.63 -18.88
C ASP A 136 27.66 0.19 -18.72
N GLY A 137 27.83 1.52 -18.69
CA GLY A 137 26.73 2.47 -18.64
C GLY A 137 25.78 2.41 -19.84
N GLN A 138 26.23 1.98 -21.02
CA GLN A 138 25.39 1.86 -22.21
C GLN A 138 24.38 0.71 -22.08
N THR A 139 24.79 -0.38 -21.44
CA THR A 139 23.92 -1.53 -21.16
C THR A 139 23.01 -1.30 -19.95
N LEU A 140 23.48 -0.56 -18.94
CA LEU A 140 22.74 -0.30 -17.69
C LEU A 140 21.72 0.83 -17.81
N TRP A 141 21.96 1.84 -18.65
CA TRP A 141 21.06 2.98 -18.77
C TRP A 141 19.64 2.61 -19.22
N PRO A 142 19.43 1.75 -20.24
CA PRO A 142 18.08 1.32 -20.62
C PRO A 142 17.34 0.58 -19.50
N LEU A 143 18.05 -0.14 -18.64
CA LEU A 143 17.45 -0.80 -17.47
C LEU A 143 16.97 0.22 -16.44
N LEU A 144 17.75 1.28 -16.20
CA LEU A 144 17.35 2.33 -15.29
C LEU A 144 16.10 3.05 -15.82
N LEU A 145 16.01 3.29 -17.13
CA LEU A 145 14.87 3.93 -17.77
C LEU A 145 13.59 3.08 -17.72
N SER A 146 13.70 1.75 -17.79
CA SER A 146 12.54 0.86 -17.70
C SER A 146 11.96 0.77 -16.27
N MET A 147 12.78 1.06 -15.25
CA MET A 147 12.30 1.10 -13.87
C MET A 147 11.34 2.26 -13.63
N LYS A 148 10.33 2.01 -12.82
CA LYS A 148 9.39 3.04 -12.39
C LYS A 148 10.07 4.08 -11.48
N LEU A 149 9.78 5.35 -11.75
CA LEU A 149 10.21 6.49 -10.94
C LEU A 149 9.21 6.78 -9.83
N TYR A 150 9.72 7.04 -8.63
CA TYR A 150 8.92 7.45 -7.47
C TYR A 150 9.45 8.75 -6.86
N THR A 151 8.55 9.58 -6.34
CA THR A 151 8.92 10.63 -5.39
C THR A 151 9.25 10.01 -4.03
N PHE A 152 10.03 10.71 -3.19
CA PHE A 152 10.35 10.25 -1.84
C PHE A 152 9.11 10.02 -0.97
N SER A 153 8.14 10.95 -0.99
CA SER A 153 6.87 10.78 -0.28
C SER A 153 6.02 9.67 -0.87
N GLY A 154 6.04 9.52 -2.20
CA GLY A 154 5.25 8.51 -2.91
C GLY A 154 5.68 7.09 -2.59
N ILE A 155 6.98 6.80 -2.65
CA ILE A 155 7.47 5.47 -2.28
C ILE A 155 7.24 5.21 -0.79
N ARG A 156 7.51 6.18 0.10
CA ARG A 156 7.30 6.00 1.54
C ARG A 156 5.83 5.66 1.86
N SER A 157 4.89 6.35 1.21
CA SER A 157 3.46 6.08 1.37
C SER A 157 3.08 4.69 0.88
N ALA A 158 3.64 4.25 -0.25
CA ALA A 158 3.45 2.90 -0.77
C ALA A 158 4.02 1.82 0.16
N LEU A 159 5.23 2.03 0.70
CA LEU A 159 5.87 1.09 1.63
C LEU A 159 5.10 0.99 2.96
N ASN A 160 4.66 2.13 3.52
CA ASN A 160 3.84 2.16 4.73
C ASN A 160 2.54 1.37 4.57
N LEU A 161 1.83 1.58 3.46
CA LEU A 161 0.60 0.84 3.21
C LEU A 161 0.88 -0.65 2.95
N LEU A 162 1.94 -0.97 2.21
CA LEU A 162 2.37 -2.35 1.98
C LEU A 162 2.67 -3.09 3.30
N GLU A 163 3.36 -2.42 4.23
CA GLU A 163 3.65 -2.93 5.58
C GLU A 163 2.37 -3.27 6.33
N GLU A 164 1.41 -2.34 6.34
CA GLU A 164 0.13 -2.51 7.03
C GLU A 164 -0.70 -3.62 6.39
N VAL A 165 -0.73 -3.71 5.06
CA VAL A 165 -1.45 -4.78 4.34
C VAL A 165 -0.88 -6.16 4.69
N GLY A 166 0.43 -6.36 4.54
CA GLY A 166 1.07 -7.64 4.84
C GLY A 166 0.91 -8.02 6.31
N THR A 167 1.17 -7.07 7.21
CA THR A 167 1.05 -7.26 8.66
C THR A 167 -0.40 -7.58 9.05
N SER A 168 -1.39 -6.83 8.59
CA SER A 168 -2.79 -7.09 8.93
C SER A 168 -3.29 -8.45 8.45
N ILE A 169 -2.86 -8.91 7.25
CA ILE A 169 -3.21 -10.24 6.75
C ILE A 169 -2.61 -11.34 7.63
N VAL A 170 -1.32 -11.24 7.96
CA VAL A 170 -0.63 -12.24 8.79
C VAL A 170 -1.17 -12.26 10.22
N GLN A 171 -1.43 -11.09 10.81
CA GLN A 171 -1.99 -11.00 12.16
C GLN A 171 -3.41 -11.54 12.22
N LEU A 172 -4.25 -11.26 11.22
CA LEU A 172 -5.60 -11.84 11.13
C LEU A 172 -5.51 -13.37 11.05
N ALA A 173 -4.67 -13.91 10.16
CA ALA A 173 -4.47 -15.35 10.02
C ALA A 173 -3.98 -16.00 11.32
N TYR A 174 -3.04 -15.35 12.01
CA TYR A 174 -2.57 -15.80 13.32
C TYR A 174 -3.68 -15.82 14.37
N GLN A 175 -4.48 -14.74 14.47
CA GLN A 175 -5.59 -14.68 15.43
C GLN A 175 -6.66 -15.75 15.14
N VAL A 176 -7.00 -15.98 13.86
CA VAL A 176 -7.94 -17.04 13.47
C VAL A 176 -7.39 -18.42 13.86
N ARG A 177 -6.09 -18.68 13.64
CA ARG A 177 -5.44 -19.94 14.02
C ARG A 177 -5.46 -20.17 15.54
N GLN A 178 -5.13 -19.15 16.33
CA GLN A 178 -5.15 -19.23 17.80
C GLN A 178 -6.56 -19.52 18.32
N LEU A 179 -7.58 -18.86 17.78
CA LEU A 179 -8.97 -19.05 18.20
C LEU A 179 -9.49 -20.45 17.84
N THR A 180 -9.14 -20.97 16.67
CA THR A 180 -9.55 -22.32 16.22
C THR A 180 -8.97 -23.42 17.12
N ALA A 181 -7.76 -23.20 17.68
CA ALA A 181 -7.16 -24.13 18.63
C ALA A 181 -7.91 -24.20 19.97
N ILE A 182 -8.64 -23.14 20.34
CA ILE A 182 -9.35 -23.04 21.63
C ILE A 182 -10.84 -23.43 21.46
N PHE A 183 -11.47 -23.05 20.35
CA PHE A 183 -12.89 -23.30 20.07
C PHE A 183 -13.08 -23.93 18.67
N PRO A 184 -13.14 -25.28 18.57
CA PRO A 184 -13.26 -25.98 17.29
C PRO A 184 -14.59 -25.80 16.53
N VAL A 185 -15.57 -25.10 17.12
CA VAL A 185 -16.93 -24.98 16.54
C VAL A 185 -17.08 -23.61 15.86
N GLY A 186 -16.90 -23.62 14.53
CA GLY A 186 -16.93 -22.45 13.66
C GLY A 186 -18.31 -21.83 13.44
N GLY A 187 -18.29 -20.58 12.95
CA GLY A 187 -19.40 -20.00 12.20
C GLY A 187 -19.86 -18.59 12.60
N LYS A 188 -19.51 -18.10 13.80
CA LYS A 188 -20.00 -16.77 14.28
C LYS A 188 -18.98 -15.92 15.03
N MET A 189 -17.68 -16.15 14.85
CA MET A 189 -16.63 -15.46 15.63
C MET A 189 -15.84 -14.40 14.84
N ASP A 190 -16.42 -13.91 13.76
CA ASP A 190 -15.62 -13.56 12.58
C ASP A 190 -15.57 -12.05 12.28
N ARG A 191 -16.52 -11.25 12.78
CA ARG A 191 -16.71 -9.89 12.27
C ARG A 191 -15.93 -8.81 13.01
N ALA A 192 -15.84 -8.87 14.33
CA ALA A 192 -15.18 -7.82 15.12
C ALA A 192 -13.67 -7.76 14.84
N VAL A 193 -13.03 -8.93 14.76
CA VAL A 193 -11.62 -9.09 14.42
C VAL A 193 -11.34 -8.57 13.00
N THR A 194 -12.12 -9.04 12.02
CA THR A 194 -12.03 -8.58 10.62
C THR A 194 -12.24 -7.06 10.51
N THR A 195 -13.18 -6.49 11.28
CA THR A 195 -13.42 -5.04 11.31
C THR A 195 -12.22 -4.29 11.89
N PHE A 196 -11.57 -4.82 12.93
CA PHE A 196 -10.36 -4.22 13.51
C PHE A 196 -9.22 -4.11 12.49
N TYR A 197 -8.95 -5.17 11.73
CA TYR A 197 -7.90 -5.13 10.69
C TYR A 197 -8.28 -4.24 9.51
N ALA A 198 -9.56 -4.24 9.10
CA ALA A 198 -10.04 -3.31 8.09
C ALA A 198 -9.84 -1.84 8.53
N ASP A 199 -10.18 -1.51 9.77
CA ASP A 199 -10.02 -0.17 10.33
C ASP A 199 -8.54 0.27 10.33
N ARG A 200 -7.61 -0.65 10.63
CA ARG A 200 -6.17 -0.36 10.55
C ARG A 200 -5.70 -0.07 9.12
N VAL A 201 -6.13 -0.87 8.14
CA VAL A 201 -5.78 -0.64 6.73
C VAL A 201 -6.35 0.71 6.26
N PHE A 202 -7.59 1.05 6.62
CA PHE A 202 -8.17 2.36 6.29
C PHE A 202 -7.41 3.53 6.93
N ASN A 203 -6.93 3.36 8.18
CA ASN A 203 -6.13 4.38 8.84
C ASN A 203 -4.80 4.60 8.11
N SER A 204 -4.09 3.51 7.80
CA SER A 204 -2.83 3.57 7.06
C SER A 204 -3.00 4.11 5.64
N LEU A 205 -4.11 3.79 4.96
CA LEU A 205 -4.47 4.42 3.68
C LEU A 205 -4.56 5.93 3.83
N LEU A 206 -5.33 6.43 4.83
CA LEU A 206 -5.51 7.86 5.02
C LEU A 206 -4.17 8.55 5.34
N GLU A 207 -3.38 8.00 6.25
CA GLU A 207 -2.06 8.54 6.61
C GLU A 207 -1.10 8.55 5.41
N SER A 208 -1.04 7.45 4.67
CA SER A 208 -0.21 7.34 3.46
C SER A 208 -0.67 8.30 2.38
N ALA A 209 -1.98 8.45 2.16
CA ALA A 209 -2.55 9.39 1.21
C ALA A 209 -2.25 10.86 1.60
N MET A 210 -2.36 11.19 2.89
CA MET A 210 -2.02 12.52 3.38
C MET A 210 -0.52 12.80 3.27
N LEU A 211 0.35 11.84 3.58
CA LEU A 211 1.81 11.97 3.43
C LEU A 211 2.22 12.17 1.97
N ALA A 212 1.65 11.36 1.08
CA ALA A 212 1.87 11.41 -0.36
C ALA A 212 1.56 12.77 -0.97
N THR A 213 0.42 13.33 -0.58
CA THR A 213 -0.16 14.55 -1.17
C THR A 213 0.09 15.81 -0.36
N LYS A 214 0.65 15.66 0.84
CA LYS A 214 0.73 16.68 1.88
C LYS A 214 -0.65 17.29 2.15
N ALA A 215 -1.73 16.51 2.24
CA ALA A 215 -3.03 17.07 2.58
C ALA A 215 -3.05 17.59 4.03
N ASP A 216 -3.66 18.74 4.29
CA ASP A 216 -3.78 19.31 5.65
C ASP A 216 -4.83 18.56 6.48
N ALA A 217 -5.84 18.01 5.80
CA ALA A 217 -6.90 17.24 6.41
C ALA A 217 -7.46 16.20 5.45
N GLY A 218 -8.01 15.14 6.02
CA GLY A 218 -8.67 14.10 5.26
C GLY A 218 -9.56 13.21 6.11
N SER A 219 -10.35 12.38 5.43
CA SER A 219 -11.23 11.41 6.08
C SER A 219 -11.54 10.23 5.19
N VAL A 220 -11.75 9.07 5.81
CA VAL A 220 -12.38 7.91 5.18
C VAL A 220 -13.81 7.82 5.67
N MET A 221 -14.74 7.80 4.72
CA MET A 221 -16.16 7.56 4.98
C MET A 221 -16.50 6.14 4.52
N LEU A 222 -17.31 5.42 5.28
CA LEU A 222 -17.80 4.09 4.90
C LEU A 222 -19.31 4.12 4.64
N TYR A 223 -19.76 3.31 3.68
CA TYR A 223 -21.16 3.25 3.31
C TYR A 223 -21.97 2.40 4.31
N ASP A 224 -23.01 3.01 4.89
CA ASP A 224 -24.04 2.32 5.68
C ASP A 224 -25.27 2.04 4.81
N ALA A 225 -25.39 0.78 4.38
CA ALA A 225 -26.49 0.33 3.54
C ALA A 225 -27.88 0.43 4.22
N LYS A 226 -27.95 0.43 5.56
CA LYS A 226 -29.24 0.55 6.27
C LYS A 226 -29.80 1.96 6.21
N ARG A 227 -28.91 2.95 6.15
CA ARG A 227 -29.25 4.38 6.19
C ARG A 227 -29.07 5.07 4.83
N ASP A 228 -28.49 4.36 3.86
CA ASP A 228 -28.10 4.87 2.54
C ASP A 228 -27.24 6.15 2.63
N VAL A 229 -26.25 6.11 3.52
CA VAL A 229 -25.31 7.23 3.75
C VAL A 229 -23.87 6.74 3.84
N PHE A 230 -22.95 7.58 3.37
CA PHE A 230 -21.55 7.53 3.76
C PHE A 230 -21.38 8.23 5.10
N GLN A 231 -20.77 7.55 6.08
CA GLN A 231 -20.50 8.10 7.40
C GLN A 231 -18.99 8.17 7.63
N VAL A 232 -18.51 9.29 8.17
CA VAL A 232 -17.09 9.43 8.55
C VAL A 232 -16.73 8.35 9.57
N LYS A 233 -15.73 7.54 9.23
CA LYS A 233 -15.19 6.47 10.08
C LYS A 233 -13.83 6.85 10.66
N ILE A 234 -12.98 7.49 9.86
CA ILE A 234 -11.64 7.96 10.25
C ILE A 234 -11.45 9.38 9.72
N ALA A 235 -10.83 10.25 10.51
CA ALA A 235 -10.56 11.63 10.14
C ALA A 235 -9.26 12.13 10.77
N HIS A 236 -8.51 12.92 10.01
CA HIS A 236 -7.30 13.63 10.45
C HIS A 236 -7.36 15.09 10.02
N GLY A 237 -6.91 16.01 10.87
CA GLY A 237 -6.93 17.45 10.57
C GLY A 237 -8.33 18.08 10.46
N LEU A 238 -9.38 17.37 10.90
CA LEU A 238 -10.75 17.87 10.95
C LEU A 238 -11.15 18.27 12.37
N GLN A 239 -11.93 19.35 12.51
CA GLN A 239 -12.48 19.75 13.81
C GLN A 239 -13.49 18.71 14.33
N HIS A 240 -13.44 18.40 15.63
CA HIS A 240 -14.21 17.32 16.27
C HIS A 240 -15.73 17.39 16.00
N GLY A 241 -16.33 18.59 15.94
CA GLY A 241 -17.76 18.75 15.64
C GLY A 241 -18.17 18.36 14.21
N LEU A 242 -17.23 18.35 13.26
CA LEU A 242 -17.48 17.98 11.87
C LEU A 242 -17.53 16.46 11.66
N VAL A 243 -16.81 15.71 12.50
CA VAL A 243 -16.70 14.25 12.44
C VAL A 243 -18.00 13.60 12.93
N ALA A 244 -18.64 14.15 13.97
CA ALA A 244 -19.89 13.63 14.53
C ALA A 244 -21.14 13.87 13.64
N ALA A 245 -21.09 14.87 12.75
CA ALA A 245 -22.22 15.26 11.88
C ALA A 245 -22.06 14.83 10.40
N GLY A 246 -20.91 14.28 10.03
CA GLY A 246 -20.56 13.97 8.64
C GLY A 246 -21.23 12.70 8.10
N ALA A 247 -22.53 12.76 7.83
CA ALA A 247 -23.24 11.78 7.02
C ALA A 247 -23.66 12.40 5.69
N VAL A 248 -23.37 11.71 4.57
CA VAL A 248 -23.69 12.18 3.22
C VAL A 248 -24.43 11.07 2.49
N LYS A 249 -25.62 11.35 1.96
CA LYS A 249 -26.35 10.35 1.17
C LYS A 249 -25.63 10.03 -0.13
N ARG A 250 -25.91 8.85 -0.69
CA ARG A 250 -25.49 8.50 -2.03
C ARG A 250 -25.97 9.56 -3.04
N GLY A 251 -25.09 9.98 -3.96
CA GLY A 251 -25.39 11.04 -4.93
C GLY A 251 -25.45 12.47 -4.37
N GLU A 252 -25.35 12.67 -3.05
CA GLU A 252 -25.30 14.00 -2.42
C GLU A 252 -23.86 14.47 -2.13
N GLY A 253 -23.64 15.79 -2.17
CA GLY A 253 -22.30 16.37 -1.98
C GLY A 253 -21.27 15.83 -2.98
N LEU A 254 -19.98 16.08 -2.70
CA LEU A 254 -18.88 15.56 -3.53
C LEU A 254 -18.63 14.07 -3.28
N ALA A 255 -18.70 13.62 -2.02
CA ALA A 255 -18.48 12.21 -1.66
C ALA A 255 -19.53 11.29 -2.25
N GLY A 256 -20.82 11.63 -2.14
CA GLY A 256 -21.89 10.84 -2.73
C GLY A 256 -21.86 10.84 -4.26
N LEU A 257 -21.43 11.94 -4.88
CA LEU A 257 -21.25 12.04 -6.33
C LEU A 257 -20.08 11.16 -6.82
N ALA A 258 -18.90 11.28 -6.21
CA ALA A 258 -17.73 10.47 -6.55
C ALA A 258 -18.02 8.97 -6.44
N ALA A 259 -18.77 8.57 -5.41
CA ALA A 259 -19.23 7.20 -5.26
C ALA A 259 -20.23 6.77 -6.34
N ALA A 260 -21.20 7.63 -6.68
CA ALA A 260 -22.20 7.32 -7.71
C ALA A 260 -21.58 7.20 -9.11
N GLU A 261 -20.67 8.11 -9.46
CA GLU A 261 -19.96 8.13 -10.75
C GLU A 261 -18.79 7.13 -10.80
N ARG A 262 -18.36 6.61 -9.65
CA ARG A 262 -17.17 5.74 -9.50
C ARG A 262 -15.92 6.39 -10.10
N ARG A 263 -15.83 7.72 -9.93
CA ARG A 263 -14.79 8.59 -10.47
C ARG A 263 -14.06 9.28 -9.33
N ILE A 264 -12.73 9.33 -9.42
CA ILE A 264 -11.93 10.21 -8.55
C ILE A 264 -12.11 11.65 -9.04
N LEU A 265 -12.53 12.53 -8.12
CA LEU A 265 -12.69 13.95 -8.37
C LEU A 265 -11.44 14.69 -7.87
N LEU A 266 -10.87 15.56 -8.71
CA LEU A 266 -9.86 16.54 -8.34
C LEU A 266 -10.48 17.91 -8.51
N LEU A 267 -10.48 18.70 -7.44
CA LEU A 267 -11.08 20.03 -7.42
C LEU A 267 -10.06 21.07 -6.96
N ASP A 268 -10.13 22.26 -7.55
CA ASP A 268 -9.34 23.46 -7.28
C ASP A 268 -10.06 24.70 -7.83
N GLU A 269 -9.40 25.87 -7.84
CA GLU A 269 -10.01 27.10 -8.36
C GLU A 269 -10.26 27.10 -9.87
N HIS A 270 -9.71 26.15 -10.62
CA HIS A 270 -9.90 26.00 -12.06
C HIS A 270 -11.03 25.00 -12.40
N THR A 271 -11.70 24.46 -11.38
CA THR A 271 -12.83 23.55 -11.58
C THR A 271 -14.02 24.28 -12.18
N ASN A 272 -14.37 23.92 -13.42
CA ASN A 272 -15.44 24.57 -14.19
C ASN A 272 -16.70 23.70 -14.36
N GLU A 273 -16.69 22.44 -13.92
CA GLU A 273 -17.87 21.56 -13.96
C GLU A 273 -18.96 22.12 -13.03
N PRO A 274 -20.11 22.62 -13.55
CA PRO A 274 -21.09 23.33 -12.73
C PRO A 274 -21.63 22.51 -11.56
N GLU A 275 -21.79 21.19 -11.76
CA GLU A 275 -22.23 20.28 -10.71
C GLU A 275 -21.22 20.19 -9.55
N LEU A 276 -19.93 20.15 -9.84
CA LEU A 276 -18.87 20.10 -8.82
C LEU A 276 -18.78 21.42 -8.06
N VAL A 277 -18.79 22.54 -8.78
CA VAL A 277 -18.74 23.89 -8.19
C VAL A 277 -19.93 24.11 -7.24
N ASN A 278 -21.14 23.73 -7.64
CA ASN A 278 -22.35 23.87 -6.81
C ASN A 278 -22.30 23.02 -5.52
N ARG A 279 -21.51 21.94 -5.51
CA ARG A 279 -21.36 21.03 -4.37
C ARG A 279 -20.19 21.41 -3.45
N MET A 280 -19.33 22.34 -3.86
CA MET A 280 -18.26 22.92 -3.02
C MET A 280 -18.85 23.90 -2.01
N LYS A 281 -19.22 23.38 -0.83
CA LYS A 281 -19.84 24.20 0.24
C LYS A 281 -18.85 25.04 1.04
N ARG A 282 -17.54 24.84 0.86
CA ARG A 282 -16.48 25.41 1.69
C ARG A 282 -15.52 26.25 0.88
N ARG A 283 -15.50 27.55 1.17
CA ARG A 283 -14.67 28.54 0.46
C ARG A 283 -13.22 28.59 0.95
N ASP A 284 -12.91 27.96 2.09
CA ASP A 284 -11.56 27.85 2.65
C ASP A 284 -10.74 26.70 2.04
N ILE A 285 -11.34 25.89 1.16
CA ILE A 285 -10.65 24.77 0.51
C ILE A 285 -10.00 25.27 -0.77
N VAL A 286 -8.68 25.16 -0.86
CA VAL A 286 -7.89 25.53 -2.04
C VAL A 286 -7.91 24.38 -3.06
N SER A 287 -7.70 23.15 -2.61
CA SER A 287 -7.76 21.96 -3.47
C SER A 287 -8.30 20.75 -2.70
N SER A 288 -9.00 19.86 -3.40
CA SER A 288 -9.63 18.66 -2.84
C SER A 288 -9.48 17.47 -3.77
N ILE A 289 -9.23 16.29 -3.19
CA ILE A 289 -9.43 15.01 -3.88
C ILE A 289 -10.54 14.24 -3.16
N VAL A 290 -11.47 13.69 -3.95
CA VAL A 290 -12.52 12.81 -3.46
C VAL A 290 -12.47 11.52 -4.28
N ALA A 291 -12.10 10.42 -3.64
CA ALA A 291 -11.84 9.15 -4.30
C ALA A 291 -12.71 8.03 -3.74
N PRO A 292 -13.51 7.33 -4.58
CA PRO A 292 -14.27 6.18 -4.12
C PRO A 292 -13.35 5.01 -3.75
N LEU A 293 -13.71 4.30 -2.68
CA LEU A 293 -13.09 3.05 -2.26
C LEU A 293 -13.90 1.90 -2.86
N THR A 294 -13.51 1.44 -4.03
CA THR A 294 -14.23 0.38 -4.76
C THR A 294 -13.41 -0.90 -4.75
N PRO A 295 -13.90 -1.98 -4.12
CA PRO A 295 -13.24 -3.28 -4.18
C PRO A 295 -13.26 -3.82 -5.61
N GLU A 296 -12.18 -4.46 -6.05
CA GLU A 296 -12.10 -4.99 -7.42
C GLU A 296 -13.21 -6.01 -7.75
N ALA A 297 -13.60 -6.82 -6.75
CA ALA A 297 -14.67 -7.81 -6.89
C ALA A 297 -16.10 -7.23 -6.78
N SER A 298 -16.27 -5.92 -6.65
CA SER A 298 -17.56 -5.26 -6.47
C SER A 298 -17.68 -4.02 -7.34
N PRO A 299 -18.79 -3.85 -8.10
CA PRO A 299 -19.02 -2.61 -8.81
C PRO A 299 -19.32 -1.44 -7.87
N GLU A 300 -19.77 -1.71 -6.64
CA GLU A 300 -20.21 -0.68 -5.70
C GLU A 300 -19.08 -0.24 -4.74
N PRO A 301 -18.87 1.08 -4.57
CA PRO A 301 -17.96 1.61 -3.56
C PRO A 301 -18.40 1.24 -2.14
N ILE A 302 -17.45 0.80 -1.32
CA ILE A 302 -17.65 0.53 0.11
C ILE A 302 -17.41 1.77 0.98
N GLY A 303 -16.85 2.83 0.40
CA GLY A 303 -16.49 4.05 1.09
C GLY A 303 -15.94 5.12 0.16
N VAL A 304 -15.47 6.23 0.74
CA VAL A 304 -14.88 7.37 0.04
C VAL A 304 -13.71 7.92 0.86
N LEU A 305 -12.55 8.08 0.23
CA LEU A 305 -11.42 8.84 0.74
C LEU A 305 -11.59 10.31 0.33
N ASN A 306 -11.47 11.22 1.30
CA ASN A 306 -11.52 12.65 1.08
C ASN A 306 -10.21 13.26 1.58
N LEU A 307 -9.58 14.09 0.75
CA LEU A 307 -8.40 14.86 1.08
C LEU A 307 -8.66 16.31 0.71
N ARG A 308 -8.19 17.24 1.55
CA ARG A 308 -8.24 18.67 1.26
C ARG A 308 -6.98 19.37 1.73
N THR A 309 -6.71 20.50 1.10
CA THR A 309 -5.71 21.48 1.54
C THR A 309 -6.34 22.86 1.52
N SER A 310 -6.00 23.65 2.54
CA SER A 310 -6.38 25.07 2.65
C SER A 310 -5.16 25.97 2.48
N ASP A 311 -3.97 25.40 2.37
CA ASP A 311 -2.73 26.08 2.00
C ASP A 311 -2.78 26.59 0.54
N PRO A 312 -2.70 27.91 0.29
CA PRO A 312 -2.74 28.50 -1.05
C PRO A 312 -1.59 28.05 -1.97
N ASP A 313 -0.45 27.65 -1.40
CA ASP A 313 0.74 27.24 -2.14
C ASP A 313 0.71 25.74 -2.48
N ARG A 314 -0.35 25.04 -2.09
CA ARG A 314 -0.48 23.59 -2.25
C ARG A 314 -1.70 23.24 -3.09
N LYS A 315 -1.43 22.65 -4.26
CA LYS A 315 -2.44 22.05 -5.12
C LYS A 315 -2.19 20.57 -5.32
N PHE A 316 -3.27 19.81 -5.33
CA PHE A 316 -3.18 18.43 -5.76
C PHE A 316 -2.96 18.36 -7.28
N THR A 317 -2.24 17.35 -7.73
CA THR A 317 -1.75 17.24 -9.11
C THR A 317 -2.15 15.88 -9.68
N GLN A 318 -2.00 15.71 -10.98
CA GLN A 318 -2.27 14.42 -11.61
C GLN A 318 -1.36 13.30 -11.06
N GLU A 319 -0.11 13.63 -10.73
CA GLU A 319 0.83 12.68 -10.09
C GLU A 319 0.32 12.22 -8.72
N HIS A 320 -0.25 13.14 -7.92
CA HIS A 320 -0.91 12.79 -6.67
C HIS A 320 -2.08 11.82 -6.91
N LEU A 321 -2.90 12.03 -7.94
CA LEU A 321 -4.01 11.12 -8.28
C LEU A 321 -3.52 9.72 -8.66
N GLU A 322 -2.48 9.63 -9.48
CA GLU A 322 -1.91 8.34 -9.89
C GLU A 322 -1.36 7.54 -8.71
N LEU A 323 -0.72 8.22 -7.76
CA LEU A 323 -0.26 7.60 -6.53
C LEU A 323 -1.44 7.14 -5.67
N LEU A 324 -2.48 7.97 -5.50
CA LEU A 324 -3.68 7.60 -4.75
C LEU A 324 -4.39 6.39 -5.36
N ARG A 325 -4.52 6.31 -6.70
CA ARG A 325 -5.07 5.13 -7.36
C ARG A 325 -4.36 3.84 -6.91
N ARG A 326 -3.04 3.85 -6.85
CA ARG A 326 -2.26 2.70 -6.38
C ARG A 326 -2.55 2.40 -4.91
N LEU A 327 -2.58 3.40 -4.04
CA LEU A 327 -2.90 3.18 -2.62
C LEU A 327 -4.32 2.60 -2.43
N LEU A 328 -5.29 3.07 -3.22
CA LEU A 328 -6.67 2.56 -3.20
C LEU A 328 -6.71 1.10 -3.68
N GLU A 329 -5.97 0.75 -4.72
CA GLU A 329 -5.83 -0.62 -5.21
C GLU A 329 -5.19 -1.54 -4.16
N LEU A 330 -4.08 -1.12 -3.52
CA LEU A 330 -3.45 -1.86 -2.41
C LEU A 330 -4.43 -2.12 -1.26
N THR A 331 -5.21 -1.11 -0.90
CA THR A 331 -6.26 -1.21 0.13
C THR A 331 -7.33 -2.21 -0.28
N SER A 332 -7.81 -2.15 -1.52
CA SER A 332 -8.82 -3.07 -2.06
C SER A 332 -8.39 -4.54 -1.92
N ILE A 333 -7.14 -4.85 -2.27
CA ILE A 333 -6.58 -6.21 -2.17
C ILE A 333 -6.57 -6.71 -0.72
N ALA A 334 -6.17 -5.86 0.21
CA ALA A 334 -6.13 -6.20 1.63
C ALA A 334 -7.55 -6.50 2.16
N LEU A 335 -8.51 -5.63 1.86
CA LEU A 335 -9.90 -5.79 2.28
C LEU A 335 -10.56 -7.03 1.66
N ALA A 336 -10.19 -7.39 0.42
CA ALA A 336 -10.63 -8.64 -0.21
C ALA A 336 -10.07 -9.86 0.54
N SER A 337 -8.83 -9.78 1.05
CA SER A 337 -8.20 -10.86 1.82
C SER A 337 -8.85 -11.10 3.18
N PHE A 338 -9.57 -10.10 3.70
CA PHE A 338 -10.30 -10.19 4.96
C PHE A 338 -11.71 -10.78 4.81
N ARG A 339 -12.21 -10.93 3.57
CA ARG A 339 -13.50 -11.58 3.33
C ARG A 339 -13.30 -13.10 3.23
N PRO A 340 -14.18 -13.91 3.85
CA PRO A 340 -14.17 -15.35 3.62
C PRO A 340 -14.41 -15.62 2.13
N ALA A 341 -13.71 -16.63 1.58
CA ALA A 341 -13.92 -17.05 0.21
C ALA A 341 -15.40 -17.44 0.01
N PRO A 342 -16.02 -17.11 -1.15
CA PRO A 342 -17.36 -17.58 -1.44
C PRO A 342 -17.35 -19.11 -1.38
N SER A 343 -18.25 -19.69 -0.58
CA SER A 343 -18.48 -21.13 -0.57
C SER A 343 -18.83 -21.58 -1.98
N SER A 344 -18.02 -22.46 -2.57
CA SER A 344 -18.33 -23.08 -3.85
C SER A 344 -19.74 -23.69 -3.79
N PRO A 345 -20.59 -23.48 -4.81
CA PRO A 345 -21.84 -24.21 -4.88
C PRO A 345 -21.51 -25.70 -5.03
N SER A 346 -21.95 -26.47 -4.04
CA SER A 346 -21.91 -27.94 -4.00
C SER A 346 -22.78 -28.56 -5.07
#